data_AF-A0A9D6UPI4-F1
#
_entry.id   AF-A0A9D6UPI4-F1
#
_cell.length_a   1.000
_cell.length_b   1.000
_cell.length_c   1.000
_cell.angle_alpha   90.00
_cell.angle_beta   90.00
_cell.angle_gamma   90.00
#
_symmetry.space_group_name_H-M   'P 1'
#
loop_
_entity.id
_entity.type
_entity.pdbx_description
1 polymer ?
#
loop_
_entity_poly.entity_id
_entity_poly.type
_entity_poly.pdbx_seq_one_letter_code
_entity_poly.pdbx_strand_id
1 'polypeptide(L)'
;MGASQAAAAVVTPAGAPDLMEWRAGDGRARMEFARTVLERVRFECSRAMNGLGSTGIGGVLLGTRAGNSFRVFDWRPIACDHSRGPAFLLSQRDEAGLSAFLEGVEAHSGQTILGWFISHTRQGLAMTPEEERLHGRYFPPGCFAMVVTPDRLGNILCAVHLEGFAAPAFEVAPLPAKAREPGQRRARRSAPTVAAPAPTAAATAVPALPARRPPTRRWRWWLAAAMAVAGLAGVGAVVYTRRLPKKAATVQAVAPIQMLSLYAGPRDGRFVISWNGEAEAILSASRVTVVIRDGAKSVRRSLSRRDARSGVQFYRPESRRIVVSLILKTGEGQELQESTIYGSTPAPAAVTGVTPDMLPPVAN
;
A
#
# COMPACT_ATOMS: atom_id res chain seq x y z
N MET A 1 21.81 -4.46 31.65
CA MET A 1 22.70 -4.75 30.51
C MET A 1 21.83 -4.90 29.26
N GLY A 2 21.69 -3.84 28.47
CA GLY A 2 20.87 -3.85 27.24
C GLY A 2 21.80 -3.99 26.03
N ALA A 3 21.77 -5.15 25.37
CA ALA A 3 22.51 -5.35 24.13
C ALA A 3 21.82 -4.56 23.01
N SER A 4 22.43 -3.44 22.62
CA SER A 4 22.13 -2.76 21.36
C SER A 4 22.57 -3.70 20.23
N GLN A 5 21.62 -4.39 19.59
CA GLN A 5 21.87 -5.12 18.36
C GLN A 5 22.16 -4.09 17.27
N ALA A 6 23.42 -3.98 16.87
CA ALA A 6 23.84 -3.21 15.72
C ALA A 6 23.24 -3.85 14.45
N ALA A 7 22.39 -3.10 13.75
CA ALA A 7 21.98 -3.44 12.39
C ALA A 7 23.22 -3.43 11.50
N ALA A 8 23.52 -4.56 10.85
CA ALA A 8 24.60 -4.61 9.87
C ALA A 8 24.15 -3.83 8.63
N ALA A 9 24.82 -2.72 8.34
CA ALA A 9 24.60 -1.96 7.12
C ALA A 9 25.05 -2.79 5.91
N VAL A 10 24.09 -3.36 5.19
CA VAL A 10 24.35 -4.00 3.89
C VAL A 10 24.48 -2.90 2.85
N VAL A 11 25.71 -2.44 2.62
CA VAL A 11 26.04 -1.57 1.48
C VAL A 11 25.81 -2.39 0.20
N THR A 12 24.79 -2.03 -0.57
CA THR A 12 24.50 -2.67 -1.86
C THR A 12 25.30 -1.97 -2.97
N PRO A 13 26.17 -2.65 -3.72
CA PRO A 13 26.82 -2.07 -4.91
C PRO A 13 25.81 -1.90 -6.05
N ALA A 14 25.99 -0.84 -6.84
CA ALA A 14 25.18 -0.55 -8.02
C ALA A 14 25.31 -1.68 -9.06
N GLY A 15 24.20 -2.33 -9.40
CA GLY A 15 24.13 -3.41 -10.42
C GLY A 15 23.71 -4.79 -9.90
N ALA A 16 23.40 -4.96 -8.61
CA ALA A 16 22.90 -6.21 -8.05
C ALA A 16 21.55 -6.65 -8.68
N PRO A 17 21.24 -7.96 -8.76
CA PRO A 17 19.95 -8.47 -9.23
C PRO A 17 18.78 -7.81 -8.47
N ASP A 18 17.58 -7.80 -9.07
CA ASP A 18 16.33 -7.24 -8.50
C ASP A 18 15.83 -7.97 -7.23
N LEU A 19 16.70 -8.75 -6.60
CA LEU A 19 16.48 -9.59 -5.43
C LEU A 19 17.43 -9.13 -4.31
N MET A 20 16.87 -8.89 -3.14
CA MET A 20 17.61 -8.72 -1.88
C MET A 20 17.73 -10.08 -1.21
N GLU A 21 18.93 -10.43 -0.79
CA GLU A 21 19.20 -11.71 -0.13
C GLU A 21 19.35 -11.53 1.38
N TRP A 22 18.67 -12.40 2.11
CA TRP A 22 18.82 -12.59 3.54
C TRP A 22 19.28 -14.03 3.83
N ARG A 23 20.14 -14.21 4.82
CA ARG A 23 20.62 -15.52 5.28
C ARG A 23 20.50 -15.62 6.79
N ALA A 24 20.14 -16.80 7.28
CA ALA A 24 20.29 -17.13 8.69
C ALA A 24 21.78 -17.07 9.10
N GLY A 25 22.04 -16.79 10.37
CA GLY A 25 23.40 -16.66 10.89
C GLY A 25 24.25 -17.93 10.73
N ASP A 26 23.61 -19.10 10.65
CA ASP A 26 24.25 -20.39 10.38
C ASP A 26 24.33 -20.76 8.88
N GLY A 27 23.79 -19.90 8.00
CA GLY A 27 23.77 -20.09 6.55
C GLY A 27 22.84 -21.20 6.04
N ARG A 28 22.11 -21.91 6.92
CA ARG A 28 21.27 -23.07 6.54
C ARG A 28 19.87 -22.69 6.04
N ALA A 29 19.48 -21.44 6.22
CA ALA A 29 18.28 -20.87 5.61
C ALA A 29 18.62 -19.60 4.81
N ARG A 30 17.97 -19.46 3.66
CA ARG A 30 18.19 -18.37 2.70
C ARG A 30 16.86 -17.84 2.19
N MET A 31 16.72 -16.53 2.15
CA MET A 31 15.55 -15.87 1.59
C MET A 31 15.98 -14.88 0.52
N GLU A 32 15.35 -14.95 -0.64
CA GLU A 32 15.48 -13.95 -1.70
C GLU A 32 14.17 -13.19 -1.79
N PHE A 33 14.20 -11.90 -1.48
CA PHE A 33 13.06 -11.01 -1.62
C PHE A 33 13.18 -10.21 -2.90
N ALA A 34 12.15 -10.22 -3.76
CA ALA A 34 12.03 -9.21 -4.79
C ALA A 34 12.10 -7.82 -4.16
N ARG A 35 13.02 -6.99 -4.64
CA ARG A 35 13.25 -5.65 -4.10
C ARG A 35 11.99 -4.77 -4.21
N THR A 36 11.19 -5.01 -5.25
CA THR A 36 9.87 -4.42 -5.42
C THR A 36 8.88 -4.83 -4.31
N VAL A 37 8.91 -6.07 -3.83
CA VAL A 37 8.05 -6.50 -2.71
C VAL A 37 8.44 -5.82 -1.41
N LEU A 38 9.73 -5.77 -1.08
CA LEU A 38 10.20 -5.08 0.12
C LEU A 38 9.90 -3.59 0.06
N GLU A 39 10.04 -2.96 -1.11
CA GLU A 39 9.62 -1.56 -1.31
C GLU A 39 8.11 -1.39 -1.11
N ARG A 40 7.29 -2.34 -1.59
CA ARG A 40 5.83 -2.30 -1.39
C ARG A 40 5.44 -2.42 0.08
N VAL A 41 6.10 -3.31 0.83
CA VAL A 41 5.91 -3.46 2.29
C VAL A 41 6.39 -2.20 3.01
N ARG A 42 7.59 -1.71 2.70
CA ARG A 42 8.16 -0.48 3.26
C ARG A 42 7.24 0.71 3.06
N PHE A 43 6.72 0.88 1.85
CA PHE A 43 5.81 1.95 1.49
C PHE A 43 4.55 1.93 2.36
N GLU A 44 3.87 0.78 2.45
CA GLU A 44 2.64 0.68 3.24
C GLU A 44 2.90 0.84 4.74
N CYS A 45 3.97 0.24 5.29
CA CYS A 45 4.34 0.41 6.70
C CYS A 45 4.66 1.89 7.02
N SER A 46 5.41 2.56 6.14
CA SER A 46 5.75 3.98 6.31
C SER A 46 4.52 4.87 6.21
N ARG A 47 3.63 4.58 5.26
CA ARG A 47 2.36 5.32 5.08
C ARG A 47 1.46 5.15 6.29
N ALA A 48 1.31 3.92 6.79
CA ALA A 48 0.47 3.63 7.95
C ALA A 48 1.00 4.33 9.21
N MET A 49 2.32 4.36 9.42
CA MET A 49 2.94 5.07 10.54
C MET A 49 2.84 6.60 10.43
N ASN A 50 3.06 7.17 9.24
CA ASN A 50 3.08 8.62 9.02
C ASN A 50 1.67 9.22 8.79
N GLY A 51 0.64 8.38 8.68
CA GLY A 51 -0.76 8.78 8.55
C GLY A 51 -1.39 9.29 9.85
N LEU A 52 -2.62 9.82 9.75
CA LEU A 52 -3.41 10.20 10.92
C LEU A 52 -3.77 8.94 11.73
N GLY A 53 -3.21 8.81 12.93
CA GLY A 53 -3.50 7.69 13.86
C GLY A 53 -2.38 6.66 14.00
N SER A 54 -1.39 6.63 13.11
CA SER A 54 -0.25 5.68 13.12
C SER A 54 -0.70 4.22 13.35
N THR A 55 -1.28 3.59 12.34
CA THR A 55 -1.77 2.21 12.45
C THR A 55 -0.71 1.18 12.06
N GLY A 56 -0.77 0.01 12.70
CA GLY A 56 -0.02 -1.16 12.31
C GLY A 56 -0.76 -1.90 11.18
N ILE A 57 0.00 -2.49 10.28
CA ILE A 57 -0.47 -3.32 9.18
C ILE A 57 0.22 -4.69 9.23
N GLY A 58 -0.38 -5.65 8.55
CA GLY A 58 0.20 -6.98 8.37
C GLY A 58 -0.21 -7.55 7.02
N GLY A 59 0.51 -8.56 6.57
CA GLY A 59 0.29 -9.15 5.27
C GLY A 59 0.92 -10.52 5.12
N VAL A 60 0.37 -11.31 4.21
CA VAL A 60 0.89 -12.62 3.84
C VAL A 60 1.91 -12.45 2.71
N LEU A 61 3.05 -13.14 2.83
CA LEU A 61 4.14 -13.15 1.87
C LEU A 61 4.06 -14.40 1.00
N LEU A 62 4.10 -14.20 -0.31
CA LEU A 62 3.84 -15.23 -1.31
C LEU A 62 5.07 -15.46 -2.17
N GLY A 63 5.26 -16.72 -2.55
CA GLY A 63 6.35 -17.07 -3.45
C GLY A 63 6.54 -18.57 -3.65
N THR A 64 7.81 -18.97 -3.78
CA THR A 64 8.20 -20.39 -3.89
C THR A 64 9.16 -20.79 -2.77
N ARG A 65 9.10 -22.07 -2.39
CA ARG A 65 9.95 -22.67 -1.35
C ARG A 65 10.56 -23.98 -1.82
N ALA A 66 11.84 -24.16 -1.53
CA ALA A 66 12.54 -25.44 -1.64
C ALA A 66 13.34 -25.68 -0.35
N GLY A 67 12.79 -26.49 0.55
CA GLY A 67 13.36 -26.69 1.89
C GLY A 67 13.42 -25.39 2.69
N ASN A 68 14.63 -24.96 3.06
CA ASN A 68 14.92 -23.71 3.77
C ASN A 68 15.34 -22.56 2.86
N SER A 69 15.12 -22.71 1.54
CA SER A 69 15.32 -21.64 0.56
C SER A 69 13.97 -21.07 0.14
N PHE A 70 13.79 -19.77 0.35
CA PHE A 70 12.56 -19.04 0.08
C PHE A 70 12.82 -18.01 -1.01
N ARG A 71 11.89 -17.86 -1.94
CA ARG A 71 11.89 -16.75 -2.89
C ARG A 71 10.54 -16.03 -2.82
N VAL A 72 10.55 -14.82 -2.27
CA VAL A 72 9.38 -13.98 -2.03
C VAL A 72 9.23 -12.98 -3.17
N PHE A 73 8.09 -12.98 -3.86
CA PHE A 73 7.87 -12.11 -5.01
C PHE A 73 6.47 -11.46 -5.08
N ASP A 74 5.56 -11.78 -4.15
CA ASP A 74 4.32 -11.02 -3.96
C ASP A 74 3.92 -10.97 -2.48
N TRP A 75 2.97 -10.10 -2.15
CA TRP A 75 2.34 -10.07 -0.83
C TRP A 75 0.89 -9.59 -0.91
N ARG A 76 0.10 -9.95 0.10
CA ARG A 76 -1.31 -9.57 0.22
C ARG A 76 -1.63 -9.04 1.62
N PRO A 77 -2.36 -7.92 1.76
CA PRO A 77 -2.69 -7.36 3.06
C PRO A 77 -3.67 -8.26 3.82
N ILE A 78 -3.46 -8.38 5.13
CA ILE A 78 -4.42 -8.99 6.06
C ILE A 78 -5.32 -7.87 6.58
N ALA A 79 -6.63 -8.08 6.50
CA ALA A 79 -7.60 -7.12 7.04
C ALA A 79 -7.50 -7.05 8.57
N CYS A 80 -7.51 -5.84 9.11
CA CYS A 80 -7.57 -5.56 10.54
C CYS A 80 -8.52 -4.39 10.75
N ASP A 81 -9.45 -4.52 11.68
CA ASP A 81 -10.46 -3.50 11.99
C ASP A 81 -9.95 -2.42 12.95
N HIS A 82 -8.76 -2.61 13.54
CA HIS A 82 -8.14 -1.75 14.55
C HIS A 82 -9.04 -1.43 15.76
N SER A 83 -10.04 -2.27 16.03
CA SER A 83 -10.94 -2.13 17.19
C SER A 83 -10.21 -2.27 18.53
N ARG A 84 -9.06 -2.96 18.51
CA ARG A 84 -8.17 -3.15 19.66
C ARG A 84 -7.07 -2.08 19.76
N GLY A 85 -7.21 -0.99 19.03
CA GLY A 85 -6.27 0.12 19.00
C GLY A 85 -5.43 0.15 17.72
N PRO A 86 -4.48 1.08 17.63
CA PRO A 86 -3.77 1.36 16.40
C PRO A 86 -2.73 0.29 16.03
N ALA A 87 -2.29 -0.57 16.96
CA ALA A 87 -1.39 -1.67 16.63
C ALA A 87 -2.09 -2.71 15.73
N PHE A 88 -1.31 -3.51 14.99
CA PHE A 88 -1.89 -4.60 14.21
C PHE A 88 -2.26 -5.76 15.14
N LEU A 89 -3.45 -5.67 15.75
CA LEU A 89 -3.98 -6.67 16.66
C LEU A 89 -5.33 -7.12 16.11
N LEU A 90 -5.41 -8.39 15.71
CA LEU A 90 -6.62 -8.94 15.13
C LEU A 90 -7.71 -9.05 16.21
N SER A 91 -8.91 -8.61 15.87
CA SER A 91 -10.11 -8.93 16.65
C SER A 91 -10.52 -10.39 16.38
N GLN A 92 -11.45 -10.93 17.18
CA GLN A 92 -12.01 -12.26 16.90
C GLN A 92 -12.67 -12.33 15.52
N ARG A 93 -13.22 -11.20 15.05
CA ARG A 93 -13.82 -11.08 13.72
C ARG A 93 -12.75 -11.12 12.63
N ASP A 94 -11.64 -10.42 12.83
CA ASP A 94 -10.51 -10.44 11.90
C ASP A 94 -9.87 -11.84 11.83
N GLU A 95 -9.68 -12.51 12.98
CA GLU A 95 -9.18 -13.89 13.07
C GLU A 95 -10.08 -14.88 12.27
N ALA A 96 -11.40 -14.70 12.31
CA ALA A 96 -12.32 -15.51 11.50
C ALA A 96 -12.19 -15.22 10.00
N GLY A 97 -11.99 -13.95 9.61
CA GLY A 97 -11.73 -13.55 8.23
C GLY A 97 -10.38 -14.04 7.69
N LEU A 98 -9.36 -14.12 8.55
CA LEU A 98 -8.02 -14.57 8.20
C LEU A 98 -8.02 -16.02 7.68
N SER A 99 -8.74 -16.94 8.34
CA SER A 99 -8.80 -18.34 7.90
C SER A 99 -9.32 -18.46 6.46
N ALA A 100 -10.47 -17.86 6.18
CA ALA A 100 -11.08 -17.88 4.85
C ALA A 100 -10.19 -17.19 3.79
N PHE A 101 -9.45 -16.15 4.20
CA PHE A 101 -8.50 -15.47 3.34
C PHE A 101 -7.30 -16.36 2.97
N LEU A 102 -6.69 -17.05 3.94
CA LEU A 102 -5.55 -17.94 3.70
C LEU A 102 -5.94 -19.11 2.78
N GLU A 103 -7.08 -19.75 3.04
CA GLU A 103 -7.64 -20.80 2.17
C GLU A 103 -7.86 -20.29 0.73
N GLY A 104 -8.39 -19.07 0.60
CA GLY A 104 -8.62 -18.43 -0.69
C GLY A 104 -7.32 -18.17 -1.46
N VAL A 105 -6.25 -17.75 -0.77
CA VAL A 105 -4.93 -17.51 -1.36
C VAL A 105 -4.33 -18.81 -1.89
N GLU A 106 -4.36 -19.90 -1.11
CA GLU A 106 -3.81 -21.20 -1.54
C GLU A 106 -4.59 -21.81 -2.71
N ALA A 107 -5.92 -21.63 -2.75
CA ALA A 107 -6.76 -22.19 -3.82
C ALA A 107 -6.63 -21.47 -5.17
N HIS A 108 -6.29 -20.17 -5.18
CA HIS A 108 -6.37 -19.33 -6.39
C HIS A 108 -5.02 -18.82 -6.89
N SER A 109 -3.93 -19.12 -6.19
CA SER A 109 -2.59 -18.72 -6.61
C SER A 109 -1.74 -19.94 -6.89
N GLY A 110 -1.05 -19.98 -8.03
CA GLY A 110 0.10 -20.89 -8.21
C GLY A 110 1.30 -20.50 -7.34
N GLN A 111 1.05 -19.85 -6.19
CA GLN A 111 2.02 -19.26 -5.28
C GLN A 111 1.78 -19.87 -3.89
N THR A 112 2.86 -20.16 -3.18
CA THR A 112 2.77 -20.73 -1.84
C THR A 112 2.85 -19.62 -0.81
N ILE A 113 2.07 -19.75 0.27
CA ILE A 113 2.24 -18.93 1.47
C ILE A 113 3.59 -19.30 2.10
N LEU A 114 4.53 -18.35 2.09
CA LEU A 114 5.87 -18.56 2.65
C LEU A 114 5.98 -18.08 4.10
N GLY A 115 5.11 -17.15 4.46
CA GLY A 115 5.17 -16.46 5.72
C GLY A 115 4.26 -15.25 5.73
N TRP A 116 4.46 -14.40 6.72
CA TRP A 116 3.69 -13.20 6.92
C TRP A 116 4.55 -12.12 7.57
N PHE A 117 4.07 -10.89 7.55
CA PHE A 117 4.70 -9.79 8.25
C PHE A 117 3.72 -9.02 9.10
N ILE A 118 4.26 -8.40 10.14
CA ILE A 118 3.58 -7.43 11.00
C ILE A 118 4.44 -6.18 11.10
N SER A 119 3.79 -5.02 11.06
CA SER A 119 4.46 -3.76 11.35
C SER A 119 4.34 -3.35 12.82
N HIS A 120 5.46 -3.05 13.46
CA HIS A 120 5.52 -2.45 14.79
C HIS A 120 5.81 -0.95 14.67
N THR A 121 4.81 -0.11 14.93
CA THR A 121 4.97 1.36 14.87
C THR A 121 5.61 1.96 16.12
N ARG A 122 5.62 1.23 17.25
CA ARG A 122 6.11 1.70 18.56
C ARG A 122 6.87 0.66 19.37
N GLN A 123 7.02 -0.55 18.83
CA GLN A 123 7.65 -1.68 19.52
C GLN A 123 8.94 -2.09 18.81
N GLY A 124 9.74 -2.93 19.48
CA GLY A 124 10.97 -3.48 18.91
C GLY A 124 10.68 -4.56 17.86
N LEU A 125 11.73 -5.29 17.47
CA LEU A 125 11.68 -6.31 16.41
C LEU A 125 11.31 -7.72 16.89
N ALA A 126 11.10 -7.90 18.19
CA ALA A 126 10.65 -9.17 18.74
C ALA A 126 9.16 -9.35 18.48
N MET A 127 8.73 -10.58 18.19
CA MET A 127 7.32 -10.91 18.18
C MET A 127 6.76 -10.87 19.61
N THR A 128 5.49 -10.49 19.73
CA THR A 128 4.77 -10.61 20.99
C THR A 128 4.24 -12.03 21.17
N PRO A 129 3.95 -12.49 22.41
CA PRO A 129 3.35 -13.81 22.64
C PRO A 129 2.01 -14.01 21.92
N GLU A 130 1.26 -12.93 21.69
CA GLU A 130 0.02 -12.97 20.93
C GLU A 130 0.27 -13.23 19.44
N GLU A 131 1.33 -12.66 18.87
CA GLU A 131 1.75 -12.87 17.48
C GLU A 131 2.33 -14.26 17.28
N GLU A 132 3.09 -14.79 18.24
CA GLU A 132 3.55 -16.18 18.26
C GLU A 132 2.37 -17.16 18.27
N ARG A 133 1.35 -16.89 19.10
CA ARG A 133 0.11 -17.67 19.11
C ARG A 133 -0.63 -17.58 17.78
N LEU A 134 -0.71 -16.40 17.18
CA LEU A 134 -1.35 -16.19 15.87
C LEU A 134 -0.60 -16.95 14.78
N HIS A 135 0.73 -16.86 14.76
CA HIS A 135 1.61 -17.57 13.84
C HIS A 135 1.40 -19.08 13.92
N GLY A 136 1.52 -19.67 15.11
CA GLY A 136 1.36 -21.11 15.32
C GLY A 136 -0.06 -21.63 15.06
N ARG A 137 -1.09 -20.76 15.16
CA ARG A 137 -2.48 -21.15 14.93
C ARG A 137 -2.89 -21.13 13.46
N TYR A 138 -2.45 -20.12 12.70
CA TYR A 138 -2.98 -19.85 11.36
C TYR A 138 -2.01 -20.16 10.22
N PHE A 139 -0.71 -20.16 10.48
CA PHE A 139 0.29 -20.36 9.44
C PHE A 139 0.87 -21.78 9.51
N PRO A 140 1.02 -22.47 8.36
CA PRO A 140 1.59 -23.81 8.33
C PRO A 140 3.01 -23.89 8.93
N PRO A 141 3.40 -25.05 9.48
CA PRO A 141 4.78 -25.29 9.92
C PRO A 141 5.81 -24.98 8.83
N GLY A 142 6.89 -24.28 9.19
CA GLY A 142 7.93 -23.83 8.26
C GLY A 142 7.65 -22.51 7.56
N CYS A 143 6.50 -21.87 7.80
CA CYS A 143 6.28 -20.47 7.44
C CYS A 143 7.10 -19.55 8.36
N PHE A 144 7.71 -18.50 7.81
CA PHE A 144 8.38 -17.48 8.62
C PHE A 144 7.43 -16.34 9.01
N ALA A 145 7.78 -15.62 10.06
CA ALA A 145 7.19 -14.33 10.41
C ALA A 145 8.23 -13.22 10.24
N MET A 146 7.84 -12.06 9.75
CA MET A 146 8.72 -10.89 9.62
C MET A 146 8.16 -9.72 10.40
N VAL A 147 8.89 -9.28 11.43
CA VAL A 147 8.54 -8.06 12.17
C VAL A 147 9.21 -6.88 11.48
N VAL A 148 8.42 -5.84 11.20
CA VAL A 148 8.82 -4.67 10.43
C VAL A 148 8.64 -3.42 11.27
N THR A 149 9.71 -2.70 11.57
CA THR A 149 9.66 -1.42 12.28
C THR A 149 9.98 -0.30 11.30
N PRO A 150 8.98 0.48 10.83
CA PRO A 150 9.25 1.67 10.03
C PRO A 150 9.92 2.77 10.86
N ASP A 151 10.86 3.48 10.25
CA ASP A 151 11.40 4.72 10.79
C ASP A 151 10.74 5.94 10.13
N ARG A 152 10.96 7.11 10.72
CA ARG A 152 10.29 8.34 10.25
C ARG A 152 10.81 8.83 8.90
N LEU A 153 12.03 8.42 8.53
CA LEU A 153 12.66 8.75 7.26
C LEU A 153 12.07 7.92 6.12
N GLY A 154 11.31 6.88 6.44
CA GLY A 154 10.67 5.98 5.49
C GLY A 154 11.49 4.72 5.21
N ASN A 155 12.55 4.45 5.98
CA ASN A 155 13.18 3.13 5.98
C ASN A 155 12.32 2.16 6.80
N ILE A 156 12.51 0.86 6.57
CA ILE A 156 12.04 -0.16 7.50
C ILE A 156 13.21 -0.99 8.00
N LEU A 157 13.18 -1.36 9.27
CA LEU A 157 14.02 -2.38 9.84
C LEU A 157 13.22 -3.68 9.94
N CYS A 158 13.78 -4.79 9.47
CA CYS A 158 13.10 -6.07 9.37
C CYS A 158 13.84 -7.14 10.18
N ALA A 159 13.11 -7.89 11.00
CA ALA A 159 13.61 -9.11 11.63
C ALA A 159 12.76 -10.30 11.17
N VAL A 160 13.44 -11.34 10.70
CA VAL A 160 12.80 -12.59 10.30
C VAL A 160 12.90 -13.58 11.45
N HIS A 161 11.74 -14.11 11.82
CA HIS A 161 11.56 -15.18 12.78
C HIS A 161 11.21 -16.44 12.02
N LEU A 162 12.14 -17.39 11.98
CA LEU A 162 11.96 -18.71 11.40
C LEU A 162 12.42 -19.74 12.43
N GLU A 163 11.58 -20.71 12.73
CA GLU A 163 11.82 -21.69 13.78
C GLU A 163 13.19 -22.38 13.61
N GLY A 164 14.01 -22.35 14.66
CA GLY A 164 15.36 -22.94 14.64
C GLY A 164 16.43 -22.10 13.94
N PHE A 165 16.11 -20.91 13.45
CA PHE A 165 17.07 -20.01 12.80
C PHE A 165 17.05 -18.62 13.45
N ALA A 166 18.24 -18.08 13.68
CA ALA A 166 18.43 -16.71 14.14
C ALA A 166 19.32 -15.96 13.14
N ALA A 167 19.01 -14.70 12.89
CA ALA A 167 19.85 -13.83 12.07
C ALA A 167 19.68 -12.37 12.49
N PRO A 168 20.63 -11.50 12.12
CA PRO A 168 20.50 -10.08 12.38
C PRO A 168 19.33 -9.49 11.59
N ALA A 169 18.77 -8.41 12.14
CA ALA A 169 17.84 -7.57 11.42
C ALA A 169 18.52 -6.91 10.20
N PHE A 170 17.74 -6.62 9.17
CA PHE A 170 18.22 -5.93 7.97
C PHE A 170 17.37 -4.70 7.68
N GLU A 171 17.98 -3.70 7.08
CA GLU A 171 17.32 -2.43 6.74
C GLU A 171 16.92 -2.41 5.26
N VAL A 172 15.74 -1.88 4.98
CA VAL A 172 15.27 -1.60 3.62
C VAL A 172 15.01 -0.10 3.50
N ALA A 173 15.89 0.57 2.77
CA ALA A 173 15.73 1.97 2.40
C ALA A 173 14.82 2.13 1.17
N PRO A 174 14.13 3.29 1.01
CA PRO A 174 13.38 3.59 -0.18
C PRO A 174 14.21 3.43 -1.45
N LEU A 175 13.63 2.79 -2.46
CA LEU A 175 14.32 2.67 -3.74
C LEU A 175 14.64 4.05 -4.31
N PRO A 176 15.86 4.26 -4.83
CA PRO A 176 16.18 5.51 -5.48
C PRO A 176 15.20 5.73 -6.62
N ALA A 177 14.53 6.88 -6.62
CA ALA A 177 13.90 7.38 -7.82
C ALA A 177 14.95 7.32 -8.92
N LYS A 178 14.65 6.69 -10.06
CA LYS A 178 15.53 6.74 -11.23
C LYS A 178 15.63 8.22 -11.64
N ALA A 179 16.64 8.90 -11.13
CA ALA A 179 16.96 10.25 -11.56
C ALA A 179 17.28 10.13 -13.05
N ARG A 180 16.44 10.71 -13.90
CA ARG A 180 16.85 10.97 -15.27
C ARG A 180 18.10 11.84 -15.18
N GLU A 181 19.22 11.34 -15.66
CA GLU A 181 20.42 12.14 -15.81
C GLU A 181 20.05 13.44 -16.56
N PRO A 182 20.42 14.61 -16.04
CA PRO A 182 20.21 15.88 -16.72
C PRO A 182 21.17 15.96 -17.92
N GLY A 183 20.84 15.24 -18.99
CA GLY A 183 21.71 15.07 -20.15
C GLY A 183 21.04 14.48 -21.39
N GLN A 184 19.93 13.75 -21.25
CA GLN A 184 19.14 13.30 -22.41
C GLN A 184 18.27 14.45 -22.94
N ARG A 185 18.93 15.48 -23.47
CA ARG A 185 18.38 16.41 -24.43
C ARG A 185 17.95 15.56 -25.62
N ARG A 186 16.65 15.24 -25.70
CA ARG A 186 16.00 14.60 -26.84
C ARG A 186 16.60 15.22 -28.11
N ALA A 187 17.40 14.45 -28.84
CA ALA A 187 17.70 14.75 -30.22
C ALA A 187 16.33 14.98 -30.87
N ARG A 188 16.14 16.20 -31.37
CA ARG A 188 14.93 16.65 -32.02
C ARG A 188 14.80 15.80 -33.28
N ARG A 189 14.15 14.64 -33.16
CA ARG A 189 13.72 13.85 -34.31
C ARG A 189 12.59 14.65 -34.94
N SER A 190 12.95 15.53 -35.86
CA SER A 190 12.06 16.02 -36.91
C SER A 190 11.44 14.79 -37.56
N ALA A 191 10.17 14.53 -37.24
CA ALA A 191 9.35 13.60 -37.97
C ALA A 191 8.45 14.40 -38.92
N PRO A 192 8.19 13.89 -40.13
CA PRO A 192 7.60 14.64 -41.23
C PRO A 192 6.10 14.85 -41.00
N THR A 193 5.59 15.96 -41.54
CA THR A 193 4.16 16.24 -41.70
C THR A 193 3.48 15.07 -42.43
N VAL A 194 2.63 14.33 -41.72
CA VAL A 194 1.66 13.43 -42.35
C VAL A 194 0.37 14.22 -42.54
N ALA A 195 0.00 14.39 -43.81
CA ALA A 195 -1.22 15.03 -44.25
C ALA A 195 -2.47 14.24 -43.79
N ALA A 196 -3.48 14.97 -43.32
CA ALA A 196 -4.80 14.44 -43.01
C ALA A 196 -5.61 14.21 -44.30
N PRO A 197 -6.42 13.14 -44.42
CA PRO A 197 -7.48 13.08 -45.41
C PRO A 197 -8.77 13.71 -44.88
N ALA A 198 -9.40 14.52 -45.73
CA ALA A 198 -10.68 15.18 -45.51
C ALA A 198 -11.88 14.20 -45.64
N PRO A 199 -13.00 14.43 -44.93
CA PRO A 199 -14.23 13.70 -45.15
C PRO A 199 -15.01 14.29 -46.35
N THR A 200 -15.36 13.44 -47.30
CA THR A 200 -16.31 13.77 -48.39
C THR A 200 -17.71 13.30 -47.99
N ALA A 201 -18.66 14.23 -48.03
CA ALA A 201 -20.08 14.00 -47.85
C ALA A 201 -20.71 13.41 -49.12
N ALA A 202 -21.71 12.54 -48.96
CA ALA A 202 -22.71 12.30 -49.99
C ALA A 202 -24.07 12.00 -49.33
N ALA A 203 -25.06 12.78 -49.72
CA ALA A 203 -26.45 12.71 -49.29
C ALA A 203 -27.31 12.01 -50.35
N THR A 204 -28.35 11.28 -49.91
CA THR A 204 -29.68 11.02 -50.55
C THR A 204 -30.34 9.87 -49.78
N ALA A 205 -31.64 9.64 -49.70
CA ALA A 205 -32.89 10.33 -50.01
C ALA A 205 -34.00 9.56 -49.23
N VAL A 206 -35.09 10.23 -48.84
CA VAL A 206 -36.27 9.62 -48.22
C VAL A 206 -37.25 9.16 -49.32
N PRO A 207 -37.96 8.03 -49.12
CA PRO A 207 -39.37 8.03 -49.51
C PRO A 207 -40.34 7.38 -48.50
N ALA A 208 -41.45 8.12 -48.32
CA ALA A 208 -42.87 7.77 -48.16
C ALA A 208 -43.35 6.55 -47.33
N LEU A 209 -44.21 6.87 -46.37
CA LEU A 209 -45.12 5.99 -45.61
C LEU A 209 -46.14 5.27 -46.51
N PRO A 210 -46.53 4.03 -46.15
CA PRO A 210 -47.87 3.51 -46.45
C PRO A 210 -48.78 3.42 -45.21
N ALA A 211 -50.08 3.51 -45.51
CA ALA A 211 -51.20 3.70 -44.60
C ALA A 211 -51.61 2.47 -43.77
N ARG A 212 -52.20 2.74 -42.60
CA ARG A 212 -52.89 1.76 -41.73
C ARG A 212 -54.24 1.33 -42.30
N ARG A 213 -54.60 0.05 -42.12
CA ARG A 213 -55.98 -0.41 -41.87
C ARG A 213 -55.98 -1.53 -40.80
N PRO A 214 -56.94 -1.56 -39.85
CA PRO A 214 -57.01 -2.55 -38.78
C PRO A 214 -57.87 -3.77 -39.16
N PRO A 215 -57.71 -4.93 -38.50
CA PRO A 215 -58.90 -5.57 -37.92
C PRO A 215 -58.74 -6.32 -36.56
N THR A 216 -59.82 -6.23 -35.79
CA THR A 216 -60.50 -7.22 -34.90
C THR A 216 -59.86 -7.80 -33.62
N ARG A 217 -60.17 -7.13 -32.50
CA ARG A 217 -61.00 -7.57 -31.34
C ARG A 217 -60.97 -9.02 -30.78
N ARG A 218 -59.90 -9.82 -30.93
CA ARG A 218 -59.71 -11.05 -30.11
C ARG A 218 -58.34 -11.22 -29.44
N TRP A 219 -57.35 -10.37 -29.74
CA TRP A 219 -56.00 -10.43 -29.12
C TRP A 219 -55.97 -9.87 -27.68
N ARG A 220 -56.87 -8.96 -27.30
CA ARG A 220 -56.80 -8.30 -25.97
C ARG A 220 -56.83 -9.27 -24.78
N TRP A 221 -57.45 -10.44 -24.92
CA TRP A 221 -57.48 -11.48 -23.88
C TRP A 221 -56.15 -12.25 -23.75
N TRP A 222 -55.45 -12.48 -24.87
CA TRP A 222 -54.13 -13.14 -24.86
C TRP A 222 -53.03 -12.23 -24.30
N LEU A 223 -53.11 -10.91 -24.52
CA LEU A 223 -52.20 -9.93 -23.91
C LEU A 223 -52.40 -9.80 -22.40
N ALA A 224 -53.64 -9.87 -21.91
CA ALA A 224 -53.92 -9.83 -20.47
C ALA A 224 -53.41 -11.09 -19.75
N ALA A 225 -53.58 -12.27 -20.35
CA ALA A 225 -53.07 -13.53 -19.80
C ALA A 225 -51.52 -13.57 -19.77
N ALA A 226 -50.87 -13.09 -20.82
CA ALA A 226 -49.40 -13.00 -20.87
C ALA A 226 -48.83 -12.04 -19.81
N MET A 227 -49.51 -10.92 -19.54
CA MET A 227 -49.11 -9.96 -18.51
C MET A 227 -49.28 -10.52 -17.09
N ALA A 228 -50.29 -11.35 -16.84
CA ALA A 228 -50.49 -11.99 -15.53
C ALA A 228 -49.42 -13.06 -15.23
N VAL A 229 -49.03 -13.85 -16.24
CA VAL A 229 -47.95 -14.85 -16.11
C VAL A 229 -46.59 -14.16 -15.95
N ALA A 230 -46.34 -13.08 -16.69
CA ALA A 230 -45.13 -12.26 -16.52
C ALA A 230 -45.07 -11.59 -15.14
N GLY A 231 -46.22 -11.15 -14.61
CA GLY A 231 -46.34 -10.60 -13.26
C GLY A 231 -46.01 -11.62 -12.16
N LEU A 232 -46.55 -12.84 -12.26
CA LEU A 232 -46.26 -13.91 -11.29
C LEU A 232 -44.80 -14.39 -11.38
N ALA A 233 -44.24 -14.50 -12.58
CA ALA A 233 -42.83 -14.83 -12.78
C ALA A 233 -41.90 -13.73 -12.23
N GLY A 234 -42.26 -12.46 -12.39
CA GLY A 234 -41.55 -11.31 -11.84
C GLY A 234 -41.54 -11.30 -10.31
N VAL A 235 -42.69 -11.57 -9.67
CA VAL A 235 -42.78 -11.64 -8.21
C VAL A 235 -42.00 -12.84 -7.66
N GLY A 236 -42.07 -14.00 -8.33
CA GLY A 236 -41.26 -15.18 -8.01
C GLY A 236 -39.75 -14.90 -8.10
N ALA A 237 -39.29 -14.20 -9.13
CA ALA A 237 -37.89 -13.80 -9.29
C ALA A 237 -37.44 -12.79 -8.23
N VAL A 238 -38.30 -11.86 -7.81
CA VAL A 238 -37.99 -10.89 -6.73
C VAL A 238 -37.90 -11.56 -5.36
N VAL A 239 -38.77 -12.54 -5.07
CA VAL A 239 -38.70 -13.32 -3.82
C VAL A 239 -37.50 -14.27 -3.82
N TYR A 240 -37.20 -14.90 -4.96
CA TYR A 240 -36.02 -15.76 -5.12
C TYR A 240 -34.70 -14.99 -4.98
N THR A 241 -34.58 -13.80 -5.58
CA THR A 241 -33.39 -12.94 -5.45
C THR A 241 -33.20 -12.37 -4.04
N ARG A 242 -34.27 -12.20 -3.26
CA ARG A 242 -34.19 -11.80 -1.84
C ARG A 242 -33.80 -12.94 -0.89
N ARG A 243 -33.91 -14.21 -1.32
CA ARG A 243 -33.55 -15.40 -0.52
C ARG A 243 -32.21 -16.04 -0.91
N LEU A 244 -31.54 -15.56 -1.94
CA LEU A 244 -30.15 -15.95 -2.20
C LEU A 244 -29.26 -15.39 -1.09
N PRO A 245 -28.43 -16.21 -0.41
CA PRO A 245 -27.40 -15.69 0.47
C PRO A 245 -26.58 -14.71 -0.35
N LYS A 246 -26.45 -13.46 0.15
CA LYS A 246 -25.67 -12.41 -0.49
C LYS A 246 -24.33 -13.03 -0.88
N LYS A 247 -24.12 -13.29 -2.18
CA LYS A 247 -22.83 -13.73 -2.69
C LYS A 247 -21.80 -12.78 -2.09
N ALA A 248 -20.78 -13.39 -1.49
CA ALA A 248 -19.68 -12.77 -0.78
C ALA A 248 -19.43 -11.37 -1.33
N ALA A 249 -19.41 -10.40 -0.42
CA ALA A 249 -19.01 -9.04 -0.69
C ALA A 249 -17.92 -9.07 -1.76
N THR A 250 -18.21 -8.47 -2.91
CA THR A 250 -17.22 -8.27 -3.97
C THR A 250 -15.97 -7.80 -3.25
N VAL A 251 -14.93 -8.65 -3.21
CA VAL A 251 -13.63 -8.27 -2.68
C VAL A 251 -13.34 -6.97 -3.40
N GLN A 252 -13.41 -5.85 -2.67
CA GLN A 252 -13.07 -4.56 -3.22
C GLN A 252 -11.67 -4.77 -3.76
N ALA A 253 -11.55 -4.76 -5.08
CA ALA A 253 -10.26 -4.72 -5.73
C ALA A 253 -9.60 -3.46 -5.18
N VAL A 254 -8.72 -3.65 -4.20
CA VAL A 254 -7.87 -2.60 -3.66
C VAL A 254 -7.21 -2.00 -4.89
N ALA A 255 -7.53 -0.74 -5.18
CA ALA A 255 -6.92 -0.03 -6.30
C ALA A 255 -5.41 -0.26 -6.25
N PRO A 256 -4.74 -0.52 -7.39
CA PRO A 256 -3.31 -0.82 -7.39
C PRO A 256 -2.58 0.27 -6.61
N ILE A 257 -1.81 -0.15 -5.61
CA ILE A 257 -1.08 0.73 -4.71
C ILE A 257 -0.14 1.59 -5.56
N GLN A 258 -0.44 2.88 -5.72
CA GLN A 258 0.41 3.79 -6.50
C GLN A 258 1.49 4.38 -5.59
N MET A 259 2.71 3.89 -5.75
CA MET A 259 3.85 4.21 -4.88
C MET A 259 4.56 5.47 -5.34
N LEU A 260 4.53 6.52 -4.53
CA LEU A 260 5.37 7.70 -4.75
C LEU A 260 6.69 7.57 -4.01
N SER A 261 6.91 6.56 -3.16
CA SER A 261 8.18 6.32 -2.46
C SER A 261 8.78 7.60 -1.85
N LEU A 262 7.96 8.37 -1.13
CA LEU A 262 8.34 9.69 -0.62
C LEU A 262 9.37 9.54 0.51
N TYR A 263 10.50 10.21 0.35
CA TYR A 263 11.61 10.27 1.31
C TYR A 263 11.98 11.73 1.56
N ALA A 264 12.29 12.08 2.80
CA ALA A 264 12.83 13.38 3.17
C ALA A 264 13.94 13.20 4.21
N GLY A 265 15.17 13.51 3.83
CA GLY A 265 16.31 13.28 4.70
C GLY A 265 17.65 13.67 4.07
N PRO A 266 18.75 13.62 4.84
CA PRO A 266 20.09 13.83 4.32
C PRO A 266 20.50 12.70 3.38
N ARG A 267 20.94 13.05 2.16
CA ARG A 267 21.52 12.15 1.18
C ARG A 267 22.73 12.86 0.55
N ASP A 268 23.89 12.22 0.57
CA ASP A 268 25.15 12.78 0.04
C ASP A 268 25.48 14.20 0.58
N GLY A 269 25.27 14.40 1.88
CA GLY A 269 25.56 15.68 2.56
C GLY A 269 24.57 16.81 2.26
N ARG A 270 23.48 16.55 1.53
CA ARG A 270 22.40 17.52 1.25
C ARG A 270 21.05 16.97 1.67
N PHE A 271 20.18 17.83 2.17
CA PHE A 271 18.81 17.43 2.47
C PHE A 271 17.99 17.37 1.18
N VAL A 272 17.42 16.20 0.92
CA VAL A 272 16.66 15.92 -0.30
C VAL A 272 15.28 15.41 0.05
N ILE A 273 14.30 15.89 -0.71
CA ILE A 273 12.96 15.32 -0.78
C ILE A 273 12.90 14.56 -2.09
N SER A 274 12.74 13.25 -2.06
CA SER A 274 12.68 12.41 -3.26
C SER A 274 11.42 11.57 -3.29
N TRP A 275 10.92 11.29 -4.49
CA TRP A 275 9.76 10.46 -4.75
C TRP A 275 9.91 9.78 -6.12
N ASN A 276 9.18 8.71 -6.36
CA ASN A 276 9.09 8.02 -7.64
C ASN A 276 8.35 8.89 -8.68
N GLY A 277 9.11 9.66 -9.47
CA GLY A 277 8.57 10.48 -10.56
C GLY A 277 8.02 9.68 -11.75
N GLU A 278 8.24 8.36 -11.80
CA GLU A 278 7.70 7.45 -12.81
C GLU A 278 6.41 6.74 -12.37
N ALA A 279 5.96 7.00 -11.13
CA ALA A 279 4.71 6.45 -10.62
C ALA A 279 3.53 6.82 -11.54
N GLU A 280 2.65 5.87 -11.82
CA GLU A 280 1.45 6.11 -12.63
C GLU A 280 0.58 7.24 -12.05
N ALA A 281 0.54 7.37 -10.71
CA ALA A 281 -0.09 8.49 -10.02
C ALA A 281 0.47 9.86 -10.45
N ILE A 282 1.80 9.97 -10.58
CA ILE A 282 2.47 11.21 -11.01
C ILE A 282 2.19 11.50 -12.48
N LEU A 283 2.12 10.46 -13.31
CA LEU A 283 1.87 10.58 -14.74
C LEU A 283 0.42 10.97 -15.07
N SER A 284 -0.53 10.44 -14.29
CA SER A 284 -1.97 10.66 -14.44
C SER A 284 -2.50 11.86 -13.64
N ALA A 285 -1.75 12.37 -12.66
CA ALA A 285 -2.15 13.52 -11.87
C ALA A 285 -2.31 14.78 -12.75
N SER A 286 -3.43 15.47 -12.53
CA SER A 286 -3.68 16.81 -13.07
C SER A 286 -2.83 17.86 -12.36
N ARG A 287 -2.58 17.68 -11.06
CA ARG A 287 -1.75 18.57 -10.24
C ARG A 287 -0.98 17.80 -9.18
N VAL A 288 0.31 18.12 -9.04
CA VAL A 288 1.19 17.58 -7.99
C VAL A 288 1.65 18.75 -7.13
N THR A 289 1.46 18.62 -5.82
CA THR A 289 1.79 19.66 -4.84
C THR A 289 2.66 19.05 -3.74
N VAL A 290 3.81 19.67 -3.48
CA VAL A 290 4.61 19.36 -2.30
C VAL A 290 4.31 20.38 -1.21
N VAL A 291 4.03 19.90 -0.01
CA VAL A 291 3.84 20.71 1.19
C VAL A 291 4.95 20.37 2.16
N ILE A 292 5.75 21.37 2.52
CA ILE A 292 6.87 21.25 3.45
C ILE A 292 6.53 22.10 4.67
N ARG A 293 6.32 21.46 5.82
CA ARG A 293 6.15 22.15 7.10
C ARG A 293 7.45 22.01 7.88
N ASP A 294 8.14 23.13 8.06
CA ASP A 294 9.43 23.23 8.72
C ASP A 294 9.29 24.20 9.92
N GLY A 295 9.03 23.63 11.11
CA GLY A 295 8.66 24.42 12.28
C GLY A 295 7.38 25.24 12.05
N ALA A 296 7.45 26.56 12.23
CA ALA A 296 6.34 27.48 11.97
C ALA A 296 6.15 27.81 10.48
N LYS A 297 7.12 27.47 9.64
CA LYS A 297 7.11 27.76 8.20
C LYS A 297 6.38 26.66 7.47
N SER A 298 5.44 27.04 6.60
CA SER A 298 4.74 26.10 5.72
C SER A 298 4.88 26.56 4.28
N VAL A 299 5.52 25.75 3.46
CA VAL A 299 5.71 26.00 2.03
C VAL A 299 4.84 25.03 1.26
N ARG A 300 3.86 25.56 0.53
CA ARG A 300 3.07 24.80 -0.45
C ARG A 300 3.55 25.17 -1.84
N ARG A 301 4.13 24.22 -2.58
CA ARG A 301 4.60 24.42 -3.95
C ARG A 301 3.89 23.46 -4.89
N SER A 302 3.22 24.01 -5.90
CA SER A 302 2.76 23.23 -7.04
C SER A 302 3.97 22.90 -7.91
N LEU A 303 4.20 21.61 -8.16
CA LEU A 303 5.28 21.15 -9.03
C LEU A 303 4.81 21.20 -10.49
N SER A 304 5.72 21.58 -11.40
CA SER A 304 5.48 21.41 -12.83
C SER A 304 5.47 19.92 -13.18
N ARG A 305 4.89 19.52 -14.33
CA ARG A 305 4.99 18.12 -14.80
C ARG A 305 6.44 17.65 -14.94
N ARG A 306 7.37 18.57 -15.26
CA ARG A 306 8.79 18.25 -15.37
C ARG A 306 9.39 17.94 -14.01
N ASP A 307 9.13 18.77 -13.01
CA ASP A 307 9.66 18.61 -11.65
C ASP A 307 9.01 17.43 -10.93
N ALA A 308 7.69 17.24 -11.10
CA ALA A 308 7.00 16.07 -10.57
C ALA A 308 7.60 14.76 -11.11
N ARG A 309 8.04 14.74 -12.38
CA ARG A 309 8.70 13.59 -12.99
C ARG A 309 10.19 13.45 -12.68
N SER A 310 10.87 14.51 -12.24
CA SER A 310 12.27 14.39 -11.82
C SER A 310 12.41 13.60 -10.53
N GLY A 311 11.35 13.53 -9.71
CA GLY A 311 11.32 12.72 -8.50
C GLY A 311 12.19 13.28 -7.37
N VAL A 312 12.61 14.54 -7.46
CA VAL A 312 13.59 15.11 -6.54
C VAL A 312 13.41 16.61 -6.38
N GLN A 313 13.47 17.07 -5.13
CA GLN A 313 13.46 18.46 -4.72
C GLN A 313 14.49 18.66 -3.62
N PHE A 314 15.45 19.56 -3.85
CA PHE A 314 16.35 20.00 -2.79
C PHE A 314 15.64 20.99 -1.87
N TYR A 315 15.90 20.87 -0.58
CA TYR A 315 15.37 21.74 0.45
C TYR A 315 16.47 21.98 1.51
N ARG A 316 16.47 23.15 2.14
CA ARG A 316 17.40 23.45 3.23
C ARG A 316 16.60 23.57 4.53
N PRO A 317 16.68 22.57 5.44
CA PRO A 317 16.03 22.62 6.74
C PRO A 317 16.43 23.84 7.56
N GLU A 318 15.45 24.51 8.16
CA GLU A 318 15.64 25.57 9.16
C GLU A 318 15.33 25.06 10.58
N SER A 319 14.47 24.05 10.72
CA SER A 319 14.08 23.44 11.99
C SER A 319 14.53 21.99 12.12
N ARG A 320 14.49 21.51 13.36
CA ARG A 320 14.79 20.11 13.71
C ARG A 320 13.70 19.10 13.34
N ARG A 321 12.51 19.59 12.98
CA ARG A 321 11.36 18.77 12.59
C ARG A 321 10.76 19.32 11.30
N ILE A 322 10.70 18.48 10.28
CA ILE A 322 10.13 18.78 8.98
C ILE A 322 9.11 17.71 8.64
N VAL A 323 7.90 18.11 8.29
CA VAL A 323 6.88 17.21 7.74
C VAL A 323 6.76 17.52 6.27
N VAL A 324 6.95 16.51 5.43
CA VAL A 324 6.80 16.63 3.99
C VAL A 324 5.60 15.82 3.54
N SER A 325 4.70 16.44 2.80
CA SER A 325 3.54 15.80 2.20
C SER A 325 3.55 16.00 0.69
N LEU A 326 3.41 14.92 -0.07
CA LEU A 326 3.21 14.95 -1.51
C LEU A 326 1.73 14.68 -1.79
N ILE A 327 1.06 15.64 -2.42
CA ILE A 327 -0.37 15.64 -2.69
C ILE A 327 -0.59 15.64 -4.20
N LEU A 328 -1.32 14.65 -4.70
CA LEU A 328 -1.66 14.51 -6.10
C LEU A 328 -3.16 14.60 -6.26
N LYS A 329 -3.61 15.40 -7.23
CA LYS A 329 -5.00 15.44 -7.66
C LYS A 329 -5.11 14.78 -9.02
N THR A 330 -6.00 13.82 -9.16
CA THR A 330 -6.33 13.19 -10.44
C THR A 330 -7.26 14.10 -11.26
N GLY A 331 -7.46 13.78 -12.54
CA GLY A 331 -8.45 14.47 -13.38
C GLY A 331 -9.89 14.28 -12.90
N GLU A 332 -10.17 13.19 -12.19
CA GLU A 332 -11.48 12.84 -11.62
C GLU A 332 -11.71 13.45 -10.23
N GLY A 333 -10.76 14.25 -9.72
CA GLY A 333 -10.88 14.94 -8.44
C GLY A 333 -10.46 14.11 -7.22
N GLN A 334 -10.06 12.84 -7.38
CA GLN A 334 -9.47 12.07 -6.29
C GLN A 334 -8.12 12.64 -5.86
N GLU A 335 -7.89 12.70 -4.55
CA GLU A 335 -6.66 13.21 -3.95
C GLU A 335 -5.87 12.07 -3.29
N LEU A 336 -4.67 11.81 -3.79
CA LEU A 336 -3.71 10.88 -3.20
C LEU A 336 -2.66 11.68 -2.42
N GLN A 337 -2.44 11.31 -1.16
CA GLN A 337 -1.45 11.97 -0.32
C GLN A 337 -0.52 10.94 0.32
N GLU A 338 0.78 11.22 0.24
CA GLU A 338 1.82 10.52 1.00
C GLU A 338 2.57 11.53 1.87
N SER A 339 3.04 11.11 3.06
CA SER A 339 3.75 11.99 3.98
C SER A 339 4.89 11.28 4.70
N THR A 340 5.97 12.02 4.96
CA THR A 340 7.16 11.56 5.69
C THR A 340 7.60 12.67 6.67
N ILE A 341 8.27 12.29 7.76
CA ILE A 341 8.69 13.22 8.81
C ILE A 341 10.18 13.09 9.06
N TYR A 342 10.91 14.17 8.83
CA TYR A 342 12.29 14.29 9.24
C TYR A 342 12.38 14.92 10.63
N GLY A 343 13.11 14.29 11.56
CA GLY A 343 13.35 14.80 12.91
C GLY A 343 12.63 14.07 14.05
N SER A 344 13.21 14.09 15.24
CA SER A 344 12.62 13.52 16.46
C SER A 344 11.46 14.38 16.98
N THR A 345 10.51 13.74 17.67
CA THR A 345 9.63 14.46 18.59
C THR A 345 10.54 14.78 19.78
N PRO A 346 10.50 15.97 20.41
CA PRO A 346 10.93 16.01 21.80
C PRO A 346 10.15 14.90 22.52
N ALA A 347 10.83 14.07 23.31
CA ALA A 347 10.12 13.24 24.28
C ALA A 347 9.06 14.13 24.96
N PRO A 348 7.84 13.65 25.22
CA PRO A 348 6.89 14.45 25.99
C PRO A 348 7.66 14.99 27.18
N ALA A 349 7.71 16.31 27.32
CA ALA A 349 8.41 16.93 28.43
C ALA A 349 7.92 16.20 29.67
N ALA A 350 8.84 15.56 30.40
CA ALA A 350 8.51 15.03 31.71
C ALA A 350 7.83 16.18 32.44
N VAL A 351 6.56 15.99 32.80
CA VAL A 351 5.81 16.93 33.60
C VAL A 351 6.55 16.97 34.94
N THR A 352 7.55 17.83 35.03
CA THR A 352 8.24 18.16 36.27
C THR A 352 7.37 19.22 36.91
N GLY A 353 6.35 18.71 37.60
CA GLY A 353 5.33 19.49 38.26
C GLY A 353 4.52 18.58 39.19
N VAL A 354 5.21 17.78 40.00
CA VAL A 354 4.62 17.24 41.23
C VAL A 354 5.23 18.06 42.36
N THR A 355 4.48 19.07 42.79
CA THR A 355 4.66 19.73 44.08
C THR A 355 4.53 18.65 45.17
N PRO A 356 5.47 18.54 46.11
CA PRO A 356 5.38 17.57 47.20
C PRO A 356 4.38 18.07 48.25
N ASP A 357 3.08 17.97 47.97
CA ASP A 357 2.07 18.34 48.97
C ASP A 357 0.74 17.58 48.86
N MET A 358 0.76 16.36 48.29
CA MET A 358 -0.45 15.52 48.20
C MET A 358 -0.18 14.02 48.42
N LEU A 359 0.68 13.68 49.39
CA LEU A 359 0.69 12.33 49.95
C LEU A 359 -0.32 12.25 51.10
N PRO A 360 -1.27 11.30 51.09
CA PRO A 360 -2.11 11.06 52.26
C PRO A 360 -1.24 10.55 53.42
N PRO A 361 -1.61 10.85 54.69
CA PRO A 361 -0.84 10.42 55.84
C PRO A 361 -0.81 8.88 55.90
N VAL A 362 0.39 8.33 56.06
CA VAL A 362 0.60 6.91 56.32
C VAL A 362 0.09 6.64 57.74
N ALA A 363 -0.97 5.84 57.87
CA ALA A 363 -1.39 5.30 59.15
C ALA A 363 -0.46 4.12 59.50
N ASN A 364 0.02 4.14 60.75
CA ASN A 364 0.79 3.08 61.40
C ASN A 364 0.02 1.76 61.50
#